data_AF-A0A414JBB2-F1
#
_entry.id   AF-A0A414JBB2-F1
#
_cell.length_a   1.000
_cell.length_b   1.000
_cell.length_c   1.000
_cell.angle_alpha   90.00
_cell.angle_beta   90.00
_cell.angle_gamma   90.00
#
_symmetry.space_group_name_H-M   'P 1'
#
loop_
_entity.id
_entity.type
_entity.pdbx_description
1 polymer ?
#
loop_
_entity_poly.entity_id
_entity_poly.type
_entity_poly.pdbx_seq_one_letter_code
_entity_poly.pdbx_strand_id
1 'polypeptide(L)'
;MVFTLHEGVQEYEDLRTYVKETDEDDHTKGTDGNDGKQTVVDFKALKKINPDIIAWIRIPDTSIDYPVVQGNDDSYYLTHTFKKTEHVAGAIFLDSDNNADFSDDKNIIYGHNILWIYIAQWKEK
;
A
#
# COMPACT_ATOMS: atom_id res chain seq x y z
N MET A 1 -11.70 16.62 12.61
CA MET A 1 -11.92 15.16 12.57
C MET A 1 -12.53 14.69 11.24
N VAL A 2 -13.45 15.43 10.60
CA VAL A 2 -13.98 15.08 9.26
C VAL A 2 -13.00 15.39 8.11
N PHE A 3 -12.17 16.43 8.26
CA PHE A 3 -11.19 16.84 7.24
C PHE A 3 -10.09 15.78 6.99
N THR A 4 -9.56 15.15 8.03
CA THR A 4 -8.45 14.18 7.92
C THR A 4 -8.85 12.90 7.16
N LEU A 5 -10.12 12.47 7.26
CA LEU A 5 -10.62 11.26 6.58
C LEU A 5 -10.75 11.44 5.07
N HIS A 6 -11.12 12.63 4.60
CA HIS A 6 -11.28 12.91 3.17
C HIS A 6 -9.93 12.93 2.44
N GLU A 7 -8.89 13.47 3.09
CA GLU A 7 -7.54 13.56 2.51
C GLU A 7 -6.93 12.16 2.31
N GLY A 8 -7.06 11.26 3.29
CA GLY A 8 -6.58 9.89 3.16
C GLY A 8 -7.23 9.14 1.99
N VAL A 9 -8.56 9.24 1.84
CA VAL A 9 -9.28 8.59 0.73
C VAL A 9 -8.80 9.09 -0.63
N GLN A 10 -8.57 10.40 -0.78
CA GLN A 10 -8.04 10.96 -2.03
C GLN A 10 -6.64 10.47 -2.35
N GLU A 11 -5.76 10.35 -1.34
CA GLU A 11 -4.40 9.82 -1.54
C GLU A 11 -4.40 8.38 -2.07
N TYR A 12 -5.39 7.56 -1.67
CA TYR A 12 -5.55 6.18 -2.13
C TYR A 12 -6.15 6.09 -3.53
N GLU A 13 -7.05 7.00 -3.94
CA GLU A 13 -7.56 7.05 -5.32
C GLU A 13 -6.45 7.41 -6.33
N ASP A 14 -5.52 8.27 -5.93
CA ASP A 14 -4.37 8.67 -6.77
C ASP A 14 -3.39 7.52 -7.05
N LEU A 15 -3.41 6.44 -6.26
CA LEU A 15 -2.51 5.29 -6.42
C LEU A 15 -2.64 4.62 -7.78
N ARG A 16 -3.83 4.66 -8.38
CA ARG A 16 -4.11 4.13 -9.72
C ARG A 16 -3.27 4.78 -10.82
N THR A 17 -2.66 5.94 -10.54
CA THR A 17 -1.74 6.62 -11.47
C THR A 17 -0.40 5.89 -11.57
N TYR A 18 0.02 5.19 -10.51
CA TYR A 18 1.34 4.54 -10.40
C TYR A 18 1.34 3.06 -10.78
N VAL A 19 0.15 2.49 -11.00
CA VAL A 19 -0.05 1.10 -11.39
C VAL A 19 -0.57 1.07 -12.82
N LYS A 20 0.15 0.38 -13.71
CA LYS A 20 -0.30 0.14 -15.08
C LYS A 20 -0.51 -1.36 -15.27
N GLU A 21 -1.69 -1.72 -15.79
CA GLU A 21 -1.88 -3.05 -16.35
C GLU A 21 -1.19 -3.08 -17.71
N THR A 22 -0.30 -4.04 -17.91
CA THR A 22 0.35 -4.29 -19.18
C THR A 22 0.09 -5.73 -19.61
N ASP A 23 -0.22 -5.90 -20.88
CA ASP A 23 -0.31 -7.21 -21.54
C ASP A 23 1.08 -7.70 -22.00
N GLU A 24 2.13 -6.88 -21.81
CA GLU A 24 3.51 -7.19 -22.16
C GLU A 24 4.34 -7.62 -20.93
N ASP A 25 4.99 -8.76 -21.12
CA ASP A 25 5.95 -9.51 -20.33
C ASP A 25 7.28 -8.75 -20.13
N ASP A 26 7.24 -7.65 -19.37
CA ASP A 26 8.48 -6.98 -18.93
C ASP A 26 9.08 -7.71 -17.73
N HIS A 27 10.19 -8.41 -17.93
CA HIS A 27 10.88 -9.26 -16.96
C HIS A 27 11.50 -8.45 -15.79
N THR A 28 10.68 -7.82 -14.94
CA THR A 28 11.06 -7.36 -13.61
C THR A 28 10.31 -8.21 -12.61
N LYS A 29 11.03 -9.11 -11.92
CA LYS A 29 10.49 -10.17 -11.05
C LYS A 29 9.34 -9.71 -10.15
N GLY A 30 8.11 -9.96 -10.61
CA GLY A 30 6.91 -10.14 -9.79
C GLY A 30 6.33 -11.49 -10.20
N THR A 31 6.39 -12.48 -9.31
CA THR A 31 5.77 -13.79 -9.54
C THR A 31 4.29 -13.68 -9.21
N ASP A 32 3.49 -13.25 -10.18
CA ASP A 32 2.04 -13.40 -10.11
C ASP A 32 1.64 -14.78 -10.64
N GLY A 33 0.86 -15.49 -9.83
CA GLY A 33 0.24 -16.75 -10.22
C GLY A 33 -0.70 -16.56 -11.40
N ASN A 34 -0.46 -17.36 -12.44
CA ASN A 34 -1.40 -17.96 -13.40
C ASN A 34 -2.39 -17.12 -14.24
N ASP A 35 -2.37 -15.79 -14.20
CA ASP A 35 -3.43 -15.00 -14.88
C ASP A 35 -2.93 -14.08 -16.01
N GLY A 36 -1.64 -14.15 -16.37
CA GLY A 36 -1.08 -13.48 -17.57
C GLY A 36 -1.08 -11.94 -17.56
N LYS A 37 -1.70 -11.30 -16.56
CA LYS A 37 -1.66 -9.85 -16.36
C LYS A 37 -0.52 -9.49 -15.43
N GLN A 38 0.55 -8.91 -15.97
CA GLN A 38 1.64 -8.42 -15.14
C GLN A 38 1.34 -7.00 -14.69
N THR A 39 1.31 -6.79 -13.38
CA THR A 39 1.15 -5.44 -12.81
C THR A 39 2.51 -4.75 -12.84
N VAL A 40 2.67 -3.70 -13.66
CA VAL A 40 3.91 -2.90 -13.65
C VAL A 40 3.71 -1.68 -12.76
N VAL A 41 4.46 -1.65 -11.67
CA VAL A 41 4.46 -0.59 -10.66
C VAL A 41 5.67 0.33 -10.86
N ASP A 42 5.45 1.63 -10.98
CA ASP A 42 6.55 2.61 -11.08
C ASP A 42 7.17 2.91 -9.70
N PHE A 43 8.03 2.00 -9.24
CA PHE A 43 8.76 2.17 -7.98
C PHE A 43 9.66 3.40 -7.96
N LYS A 44 10.12 3.89 -9.12
CA LYS A 44 10.98 5.09 -9.18
C LYS A 44 10.18 6.35 -8.86
N ALA A 45 8.94 6.43 -9.34
CA ALA A 45 8.03 7.51 -8.98
C ALA A 45 7.60 7.39 -7.51
N LEU A 46 7.25 6.18 -7.05
CA LEU A 46 6.83 5.95 -5.66
C LEU A 46 7.94 6.30 -4.66
N LYS A 47 9.18 5.87 -4.89
CA LYS A 47 10.31 6.21 -4.00
C LYS A 47 10.62 7.71 -3.92
N LYS A 48 10.19 8.52 -4.90
CA LYS A 48 10.28 9.99 -4.79
C LYS A 48 9.24 10.57 -3.85
N ILE A 49 8.09 9.92 -3.70
CA ILE A 49 7.03 10.31 -2.78
C ILE A 49 7.46 9.94 -1.36
N ASN A 50 7.86 8.69 -1.18
CA ASN A 50 8.34 8.18 0.09
C ASN A 50 9.43 7.12 -0.14
N PRO A 51 10.67 7.33 0.30
CA PRO A 51 11.75 6.34 0.16
C PRO A 51 11.50 5.05 0.93
N ASP A 52 10.60 5.07 1.92
CA ASP A 52 10.24 3.93 2.76
C ASP A 52 9.34 2.92 2.02
N ILE A 53 8.89 3.22 0.79
CA ILE A 53 8.13 2.27 -0.04
C ILE A 53 9.08 1.20 -0.57
N ILE A 54 8.83 -0.05 -0.13
CA ILE A 54 9.69 -1.20 -0.42
C ILE A 54 9.04 -2.21 -1.37
N ALA A 55 7.71 -2.29 -1.39
CA ALA A 55 6.98 -3.25 -2.20
C ALA A 55 5.56 -2.77 -2.54
N TRP A 56 4.84 -3.63 -3.27
CA TRP A 56 3.44 -3.47 -3.61
C TRP A 56 2.71 -4.78 -3.32
N ILE A 57 1.58 -4.73 -2.64
CA ILE A 57 0.75 -5.91 -2.34
C ILE A 57 -0.55 -5.82 -3.15
N ARG A 58 -0.77 -6.82 -4.00
CA ARG A 58 -2.00 -7.00 -4.76
C ARG A 58 -2.52 -8.41 -4.49
N ILE A 59 -3.80 -8.51 -4.13
CA ILE A 59 -4.49 -9.81 -4.02
C ILE A 59 -5.64 -9.79 -5.01
N PRO A 60 -5.59 -10.62 -6.09
CA PRO A 60 -6.66 -10.73 -7.06
C PRO A 60 -8.02 -10.98 -6.38
N ASP A 61 -9.09 -10.47 -7.00
CA ASP A 61 -10.47 -10.60 -6.50
C ASP A 61 -10.73 -9.99 -5.12
N THR A 62 -9.86 -9.10 -4.64
CA THR A 62 -10.06 -8.32 -3.42
C THR A 62 -9.80 -6.83 -3.64
N SER A 63 -10.18 -6.00 -2.67
CA SER A 63 -9.84 -4.57 -2.65
C SER A 63 -8.43 -4.27 -2.15
N ILE A 64 -7.55 -5.28 -2.06
CA ILE A 64 -6.17 -5.14 -1.57
C ILE A 64 -5.25 -4.89 -2.77
N ASP A 65 -4.87 -3.62 -2.95
CA ASP A 65 -3.99 -3.15 -4.02
C ASP A 65 -3.28 -1.87 -3.55
N TYR A 66 -2.21 -2.03 -2.75
CA TYR A 66 -1.61 -0.93 -1.99
C TYR A 66 -0.08 -1.00 -1.92
N PRO A 67 0.61 0.15 -1.75
CA PRO A 67 2.04 0.15 -1.47
C PRO A 67 2.32 -0.40 -0.06
N VAL A 68 3.43 -1.11 0.05
CA VAL A 68 3.98 -1.57 1.33
C VAL A 68 5.18 -0.70 1.68
N VAL A 69 5.13 -0.10 2.87
CA VAL A 69 6.21 0.73 3.42
C VAL A 69 6.96 0.00 4.53
N GLN A 70 8.16 0.45 4.88
CA GLN A 70 8.88 -0.02 6.05
C GLN A 70 9.48 1.16 6.81
N GLY A 71 9.10 1.28 8.08
CA GLY A 71 9.65 2.29 8.99
C GLY A 71 10.88 1.78 9.73
N ASN A 72 11.45 2.65 10.57
CA ASN A 72 12.46 2.25 11.56
C ASN A 72 11.83 1.64 12.83
N ASP A 73 10.50 1.63 12.90
CA ASP A 73 9.69 1.09 14.00
C ASP A 73 8.32 0.61 13.46
N ASP A 74 7.60 -0.17 14.27
CA ASP A 74 6.29 -0.74 13.92
C ASP A 74 5.10 0.15 14.34
N SER A 75 5.36 1.37 14.81
CA SER A 75 4.34 2.26 15.38
C SER A 75 3.99 3.43 14.45
N TYR A 76 4.96 3.93 13.69
CA TYR A 76 4.81 5.12 12.87
C TYR A 76 3.69 4.97 11.83
N TYR A 77 3.71 3.87 11.07
CA TYR A 77 2.74 3.64 9.99
C TYR A 77 1.38 3.10 10.47
N LEU A 78 1.17 2.93 11.78
CA LEU A 78 -0.17 2.70 12.34
C LEU A 78 -1.06 3.95 12.19
N THR A 79 -0.47 5.14 12.28
CA THR A 79 -1.22 6.41 12.24
C THR A 79 -0.79 7.32 11.10
N HIS A 80 0.01 6.82 10.15
CA HIS A 80 0.47 7.58 8.99
C HIS A 80 0.25 6.78 7.70
N THR A 81 -0.19 7.46 6.63
CA THR A 81 -0.32 6.87 5.30
C THR A 81 1.06 6.63 4.67
N PHE A 82 1.08 5.98 3.51
CA PHE A 82 2.30 5.80 2.72
C PHE A 82 2.95 7.12 2.28
N LYS A 83 2.23 8.25 2.30
CA LYS A 83 2.79 9.60 2.05
C LYS A 83 3.32 10.28 3.31
N LYS A 84 3.31 9.60 4.46
CA LYS A 84 3.65 10.15 5.79
C LYS A 84 2.63 11.19 6.30
N THR A 85 1.42 11.19 5.77
CA THR A 85 0.31 12.02 6.24
C THR A 85 -0.38 11.34 7.42
N GLU A 86 -0.67 12.06 8.51
CA GLU A 86 -1.40 11.50 9.65
C GLU A 86 -2.81 11.03 9.22
N HIS A 87 -3.11 9.76 9.46
CA HIS A 87 -4.41 9.18 9.14
C HIS A 87 -4.71 7.96 10.00
N VAL A 88 -5.96 7.85 10.45
CA VAL A 88 -6.42 6.76 11.32
C VAL A 88 -6.39 5.37 10.67
N ALA A 89 -6.36 5.31 9.34
CA ALA A 89 -6.19 4.06 8.60
C ALA A 89 -4.74 3.58 8.50
N GLY A 90 -3.77 4.45 8.82
CA GLY A 90 -2.36 4.14 8.66
C GLY A 90 -2.00 3.76 7.22
N ALA A 91 -0.98 2.90 7.10
CA ALA A 91 -0.52 2.26 5.88
C ALA A 91 -0.35 0.75 6.09
N ILE A 92 -0.13 0.02 5.00
CA ILE A 92 0.35 -1.36 5.05
C ILE A 92 1.87 -1.31 5.18
N PHE A 93 2.43 -1.94 6.20
CA PHE A 93 3.87 -1.88 6.46
C PHE A 93 4.48 -3.23 6.84
N LEU A 94 5.73 -3.43 6.43
CA LEU A 94 6.56 -4.56 6.84
C LEU A 94 7.13 -4.27 8.24
N ASP A 95 7.24 -5.33 9.05
CA ASP A 95 7.93 -5.31 10.33
C ASP A 95 9.33 -4.69 10.22
N SER A 96 9.66 -3.79 11.14
CA SER A 96 10.91 -3.04 11.11
C SER A 96 12.15 -3.91 11.33
N ASP A 97 12.00 -5.09 11.95
CA ASP A 97 13.10 -6.06 12.12
C ASP A 97 13.31 -6.94 10.87
N ASN A 98 12.39 -6.92 9.89
CA ASN A 98 12.54 -7.69 8.66
C ASN A 98 13.45 -7.02 7.63
N ASN A 99 14.07 -7.83 6.76
CA ASN A 99 14.82 -7.33 5.61
C ASN A 99 13.86 -6.78 4.53
N ALA A 100 14.11 -5.54 4.08
CA ALA A 100 13.30 -4.83 3.08
C ALA A 100 13.15 -5.54 1.73
N ASP A 101 14.03 -6.50 1.44
CA ASP A 101 14.01 -7.32 0.23
C ASP A 101 13.24 -8.64 0.38
N PHE A 102 12.58 -8.84 1.52
CA PHE A 102 11.79 -10.03 1.86
C PHE A 102 12.60 -11.32 1.91
N SER A 103 13.92 -11.24 2.12
CA SER A 103 14.80 -12.41 2.18
C SER A 103 14.68 -13.25 3.46
N ASP A 104 13.95 -12.77 4.47
CA ASP A 104 13.75 -13.52 5.72
C ASP A 104 12.86 -14.74 5.53
N ASP A 105 13.08 -15.77 6.35
CA ASP A 105 12.23 -16.96 6.41
C ASP A 105 10.77 -16.62 6.72
N LYS A 106 10.55 -15.52 7.46
CA LYS A 106 9.23 -15.02 7.86
C LYS A 106 9.20 -13.51 7.75
N ASN A 107 8.39 -13.02 6.82
CA ASN A 107 8.13 -11.60 6.63
C ASN A 107 6.73 -11.29 7.17
N ILE A 108 6.63 -10.36 8.13
CA ILE A 108 5.37 -10.01 8.79
C ILE A 108 4.89 -8.66 8.27
N ILE A 109 3.72 -8.64 7.65
CA ILE A 109 3.10 -7.42 7.12
C ILE A 109 1.90 -7.07 8.00
N TYR A 110 1.88 -5.83 8.48
CA TYR A 110 0.80 -5.26 9.27
C TYR A 110 -0.08 -4.34 8.41
N GLY A 111 -1.36 -4.24 8.79
CA GLY A 111 -2.30 -3.33 8.17
C GLY A 111 -3.58 -3.23 8.99
N HIS A 112 -4.21 -2.05 8.99
CA HIS A 112 -5.46 -1.86 9.71
C HIS A 112 -6.66 -2.43 8.94
N ASN A 113 -7.46 -3.26 9.62
CA ASN A 113 -8.76 -3.69 9.13
C ASN A 113 -9.86 -2.77 9.67
N ILE A 114 -10.10 -1.64 9.00
CA ILE A 114 -11.07 -0.65 9.46
C ILE A 114 -12.40 -0.80 8.74
N LEU A 115 -13.25 -1.66 9.29
CA LEU A 115 -14.66 -1.76 8.89
C LEU A 115 -15.43 -0.43 9.13
N TRP A 116 -14.97 0.40 10.08
CA TRP A 116 -15.69 1.59 10.57
C TRP A 116 -15.72 2.77 9.58
N ILE A 117 -14.70 2.95 8.73
CA ILE A 117 -14.67 4.05 7.74
C ILE A 117 -15.82 3.94 6.75
N TYR A 118 -16.20 2.72 6.37
CA TYR A 118 -17.34 2.47 5.47
C TYR A 118 -18.69 2.91 6.05
N ILE A 119 -18.84 2.93 7.38
CA ILE A 119 -20.09 3.34 8.04
C ILE A 119 -20.20 4.86 8.11
N ALA A 120 -19.09 5.58 8.24
CA ALA A 120 -19.08 7.04 8.31
C ALA A 120 -19.53 7.68 6.98
N GLN A 121 -19.11 7.13 5.84
CA GLN A 121 -19.54 7.60 4.51
C GLN A 121 -21.04 7.37 4.23
N TRP A 122 -21.68 6.42 4.92
CA TRP A 122 -23.12 6.11 4.74
C TRP A 122 -24.06 7.05 5.51
N LYS A 123 -23.57 7.74 6.55
CA LYS A 123 -24.38 8.71 7.31
C LYS A 123 -24.46 10.09 6.68
N GLU A 124 -23.68 10.35 5.63
CA GLU A 124 -23.65 11.63 4.90
C GLU A 124 -24.40 11.58 3.56
N LYS A 125 -25.15 10.51 3.28
CA LYS A 125 -26.12 10.42 2.17
C LYS A 125 -27.54 10.44 2.68
#